data_AF-A0A6N1XD52-F1
#
_entry.id   AF-A0A6N1XD52-F1
#
_cell.length_a   1.000
_cell.length_b   1.000
_cell.length_c   1.000
_cell.angle_alpha   90.00
_cell.angle_beta   90.00
_cell.angle_gamma   90.00
#
_symmetry.space_group_name_H-M   'P 1'
#
loop_
_entity.id
_entity.type
_entity.pdbx_description
1 polymer ?
#
loop_
_entity_poly.entity_id
_entity_poly.type
_entity_poly.pdbx_seq_one_letter_code
_entity_poly.pdbx_strand_id
1 'polypeptide(L)'
;MAALRGAAAGEAGVVAIVVDATHPLAGFAEAAAAALRGGASVVVKPSPKAPSAAYALCELSARAEWPAGVLNLMQGDTAAIEGLCAAAIDRLVYVGEPGLGAQIGAIASAAGKPWTTQDA
;
A
#
# COMPACT_ATOMS: atom_id res chain seq x y z
N MET A 1 7.38 21.45 -6.11
CA MET A 1 7.27 21.06 -4.68
C MET A 1 6.08 21.70 -3.92
N ALA A 2 5.14 22.42 -4.56
CA ALA A 2 3.99 23.03 -3.87
C ALA A 2 2.67 22.22 -3.93
N ALA A 3 2.61 21.14 -4.72
CA ALA A 3 1.35 20.43 -5.01
C ALA A 3 0.92 19.38 -3.98
N LEU A 4 1.67 19.19 -2.88
CA LEU A 4 1.41 18.12 -1.90
C LEU A 4 0.66 18.58 -0.63
N ARG A 5 0.29 19.86 -0.51
CA ARG A 5 -0.23 20.44 0.75
C ARG A 5 -1.76 20.42 0.94
N GLY A 6 -2.51 19.75 0.06
CA GLY A 6 -3.97 19.97 -0.06
C GLY A 6 -4.90 18.88 0.48
N ALA A 7 -4.43 17.74 0.99
CA ALA A 7 -5.29 16.66 1.47
C ALA A 7 -5.13 16.49 2.98
N ALA A 8 -6.25 16.26 3.69
CA ALA A 8 -6.36 16.17 5.13
C ALA A 8 -5.13 15.52 5.79
N ALA A 9 -4.50 16.26 6.71
CA ALA A 9 -3.43 15.76 7.56
C ALA A 9 -3.95 14.53 8.32
N GLY A 10 -3.52 13.35 7.89
CA GLY A 10 -4.03 12.06 8.36
C GLY A 10 -2.91 11.05 8.50
N GLU A 11 -2.17 11.21 9.60
CA GLU A 11 -1.29 10.25 10.27
C GLU A 11 0.03 9.92 9.54
N ALA A 12 1.11 10.57 9.98
CA ALA A 12 2.47 10.09 9.75
C ALA A 12 2.63 8.69 10.37
N GLY A 13 3.25 7.76 9.65
CA GLY A 13 3.35 6.36 10.06
C GLY A 13 3.75 5.43 8.91
N VAL A 14 3.50 4.13 9.06
CA VAL A 14 3.72 3.09 8.06
C VAL A 14 2.37 2.57 7.55
N VAL A 15 2.09 2.81 6.28
CA VAL A 15 0.88 2.34 5.60
C VAL A 15 1.21 1.13 4.73
N ALA A 16 0.55 0.01 5.01
CA ALA A 16 0.55 -1.14 4.12
C ALA A 16 -0.47 -0.94 3.00
N ILE A 17 -0.08 -1.18 1.75
CA ILE A 17 -1.00 -1.17 0.60
C ILE A 17 -0.99 -2.57 -0.02
N VAL A 18 -2.13 -3.24 0.00
CA VAL A 18 -2.32 -4.51 -0.72
C VAL A 18 -3.15 -4.24 -1.97
N VAL A 19 -2.58 -4.45 -3.14
CA VAL A 19 -3.25 -4.19 -4.42
C VAL A 19 -3.47 -5.49 -5.20
N ASP A 20 -4.66 -5.65 -5.77
CA ASP A 20 -4.97 -6.80 -6.62
C ASP A 20 -4.44 -6.64 -8.07
N ALA A 21 -4.96 -7.44 -9.00
CA ALA A 21 -4.52 -7.43 -10.39
C ALA A 21 -5.41 -6.58 -11.34
N THR A 22 -6.46 -5.92 -10.86
CA THR A 22 -7.41 -5.18 -11.71
C THR A 22 -6.81 -3.89 -12.25
N HIS A 23 -6.28 -3.05 -11.36
CA HIS A 23 -5.62 -1.79 -11.70
C HIS A 23 -4.25 -1.68 -10.99
N PRO A 24 -3.31 -2.59 -11.31
CA PRO A 24 -2.09 -2.82 -10.52
C PRO A 24 -1.15 -1.60 -10.47
N LEU A 25 -1.25 -0.68 -11.42
CA LEU A 25 -0.51 0.59 -11.42
C LEU A 25 -1.34 1.74 -10.87
N ALA A 26 -2.52 1.99 -11.45
CA ALA A 26 -3.33 3.17 -11.13
C ALA A 26 -3.80 3.15 -9.68
N GLY A 27 -4.41 2.04 -9.24
CA GLY A 27 -4.89 1.91 -7.86
C GLY A 27 -3.76 1.99 -6.83
N PHE A 28 -2.60 1.39 -7.13
CA PHE A 28 -1.42 1.53 -6.28
C PHE A 28 -0.93 2.98 -6.22
N ALA A 29 -0.75 3.64 -7.37
CA ALA A 29 -0.23 5.00 -7.43
C ALA A 29 -1.15 5.98 -6.71
N GLU A 30 -2.47 5.83 -6.83
CA GLU A 30 -3.45 6.66 -6.12
C GLU A 30 -3.37 6.49 -4.61
N ALA A 31 -3.43 5.24 -4.13
CA ALA A 31 -3.35 4.94 -2.70
C ALA A 31 -2.01 5.39 -2.10
N ALA A 32 -0.90 5.15 -2.81
CA ALA A 32 0.43 5.58 -2.40
C ALA A 32 0.53 7.10 -2.37
N ALA A 33 0.04 7.81 -3.40
CA ALA A 33 0.06 9.28 -3.43
C ALA A 33 -0.74 9.89 -2.27
N ALA A 34 -1.87 9.30 -1.89
CA ALA A 34 -2.64 9.72 -0.72
C ALA A 34 -1.83 9.54 0.57
N ALA A 35 -1.23 8.37 0.80
CA ALA A 35 -0.42 8.08 1.99
C ALA A 35 0.84 8.96 2.08
N LEU A 36 1.58 9.09 0.98
CA LEU A 36 2.82 9.87 0.91
C LEU A 36 2.57 11.37 1.10
N ARG A 37 1.45 11.91 0.59
CA ARG A 37 1.02 13.29 0.88
C ARG A 37 0.75 13.52 2.37
N GLY A 38 0.26 12.50 3.06
CA GLY A 38 0.08 12.50 4.51
C GLY A 38 1.38 12.39 5.31
N GLY A 39 2.52 12.17 4.65
CA GLY A 39 3.82 11.99 5.30
C GLY A 39 4.09 10.56 5.78
N ALA A 40 3.30 9.57 5.34
CA ALA A 40 3.54 8.17 5.66
C ALA A 40 4.66 7.57 4.80
N SER A 41 5.32 6.54 5.34
CA SER A 41 6.07 5.57 4.54
C SER A 41 5.13 4.45 4.08
N VAL A 42 5.38 3.91 2.90
CA VAL A 42 4.50 2.93 2.27
C VAL A 42 5.22 1.59 2.11
N VAL A 43 4.52 0.50 2.43
CA VAL A 43 4.90 -0.86 2.05
C VAL A 43 3.81 -1.40 1.12
N VAL A 44 4.13 -1.59 -0.16
CA VAL A 44 3.20 -2.18 -1.13
C VAL A 44 3.42 -3.68 -1.24
N LYS A 45 2.33 -4.44 -1.23
CA LYS A 45 2.29 -5.85 -1.58
C LYS A 45 1.39 -6.06 -2.80
N PRO A 46 1.95 -6.10 -4.01
CA PRO A 46 1.15 -6.27 -5.21
C PRO A 46 0.64 -7.71 -5.37
N SER A 47 -0.31 -7.88 -6.28
CA SER A 47 -0.76 -9.20 -6.70
C SER A 47 0.37 -9.96 -7.38
N PRO A 48 0.62 -11.23 -7.00
CA PRO A 48 1.57 -12.10 -7.71
C PRO A 48 1.20 -12.33 -9.19
N LYS A 49 -0.06 -12.08 -9.57
CA LYS A 49 -0.55 -12.23 -10.94
C LYS A 49 -0.14 -11.06 -11.85
N ALA A 50 0.08 -9.88 -11.30
CA ALA A 50 0.41 -8.67 -12.06
C ALA A 50 1.41 -7.74 -11.31
N PRO A 51 2.61 -8.23 -10.95
CA PRO A 51 3.54 -7.50 -10.08
C PRO A 51 4.36 -6.42 -10.80
N SER A 52 4.54 -6.54 -12.12
CA SER A 52 5.59 -5.83 -12.86
C SER A 52 5.43 -4.30 -12.81
N ALA A 53 4.20 -3.80 -12.84
CA ALA A 53 3.95 -2.36 -12.84
C ALA A 53 4.27 -1.71 -11.48
N ALA A 54 3.86 -2.35 -10.38
CA ALA A 54 4.21 -1.90 -9.03
C ALA A 54 5.72 -1.94 -8.80
N TYR A 55 6.40 -2.98 -9.30
CA TYR A 55 7.86 -3.09 -9.24
C TYR A 55 8.54 -1.96 -10.01
N ALA A 56 8.12 -1.68 -11.25
CA ALA A 56 8.66 -0.61 -12.05
C ALA A 56 8.50 0.76 -11.37
N LEU A 57 7.34 1.04 -10.74
CA LEU A 57 7.13 2.29 -10.01
C LEU A 57 8.06 2.42 -8.79
N CYS A 58 8.26 1.33 -8.03
CA CYS A 58 9.19 1.34 -6.89
C CYS A 58 10.67 1.49 -7.34
N GLU A 59 11.05 0.89 -8.46
CA GLU A 59 12.37 1.11 -9.07
C GLU A 59 12.57 2.56 -9.51
N LEU A 60 11.55 3.17 -10.12
CA LEU A 60 11.60 4.56 -10.54
C LEU A 60 11.70 5.52 -9.34
N SER A 61 11.00 5.25 -8.23
CA SER A 61 11.11 6.09 -7.03
C SER A 61 12.53 6.03 -6.43
N ALA A 62 13.17 4.85 -6.43
CA ALA A 62 14.55 4.70 -5.99
C ALA A 62 15.55 5.49 -6.85
N ARG A 63 15.25 5.68 -8.15
CA ARG A 63 16.05 6.51 -9.07
C ARG A 63 15.73 8.00 -9.00
N ALA A 64 14.56 8.36 -8.46
CA ALA A 64 14.08 9.73 -8.35
C ALA A 64 14.53 10.44 -7.06
N GLU A 65 15.60 9.94 -6.41
CA GLU A 65 16.19 10.52 -5.19
C GLU A 65 15.21 10.58 -4.00
N TRP A 66 14.23 9.67 -3.94
CA TRP A 66 13.38 9.55 -2.76
C TRP A 66 14.22 9.05 -1.57
N PRO A 67 13.94 9.51 -0.34
CA PRO A 67 14.61 8.97 0.84
C PRO A 67 14.39 7.46 0.93
N ALA A 68 15.46 6.73 1.25
CA ALA A 68 15.40 5.28 1.41
C ALA A 68 14.34 4.88 2.45
N GLY A 69 13.54 3.86 2.12
CA GLY A 69 12.48 3.37 3.00
C GLY A 69 11.14 4.11 2.92
N VAL A 70 11.03 5.19 2.14
CA VAL A 70 9.73 5.88 1.94
C VAL A 70 8.74 5.03 1.14
N LEU A 71 9.22 4.31 0.13
CA LEU A 71 8.42 3.36 -0.64
C LEU A 71 9.14 2.02 -0.68
N ASN A 72 8.50 0.99 -0.14
CA ASN A 72 9.02 -0.36 -0.04
C ASN A 72 8.07 -1.32 -0.75
N LEU A 73 8.64 -2.36 -1.36
CA LEU A 73 7.87 -3.40 -2.02
C LEU A 73 8.14 -4.75 -1.36
N MET A 74 7.06 -5.47 -1.05
CA MET A 74 7.11 -6.83 -0.52
C MET A 74 6.30 -7.75 -1.44
N GLN A 75 6.92 -8.82 -1.92
CA GLN A 75 6.19 -9.86 -2.67
C GLN A 75 5.73 -10.98 -1.75
N GLY A 76 4.73 -11.72 -2.23
CA GLY A 76 4.24 -12.94 -1.59
C GLY A 76 2.73 -13.06 -1.70
N ASP A 77 2.17 -14.01 -0.98
CA ASP A 77 0.75 -14.35 -0.97
C ASP A 77 0.09 -13.95 0.35
N THR A 78 -0.76 -14.81 0.91
CA THR A 78 -1.42 -14.63 2.21
C THR A 78 -0.43 -14.56 3.36
N ALA A 79 0.63 -15.38 3.36
CA ALA A 79 1.61 -15.37 4.45
C ALA A 79 2.36 -14.04 4.54
N ALA A 80 2.60 -13.39 3.39
CA ALA A 80 3.16 -12.04 3.35
C ALA A 80 2.20 -10.99 3.94
N ILE A 81 0.89 -11.12 3.70
CA ILE A 81 -0.13 -10.23 4.27
C ILE A 81 -0.22 -10.43 5.78
N GLU A 82 -0.22 -11.68 6.26
CA GLU A 82 -0.21 -12.00 7.69
C GLU A 82 1.04 -11.44 8.36
N GLY A 83 2.22 -11.63 7.77
CA GLY A 83 3.48 -11.06 8.25
C GLY A 83 3.46 -9.52 8.27
N LEU A 84 2.87 -8.90 7.25
CA LEU A 84 2.70 -7.45 7.18
C LEU A 84 1.77 -6.94 8.30
N CYS A 85 0.68 -7.66 8.59
CA CYS A 85 -0.23 -7.35 9.69
C CYS A 85 0.38 -7.65 11.07
N ALA A 86 1.30 -8.61 11.18
CA ALA A 86 2.05 -8.87 12.42
C ALA A 86 3.16 -7.83 12.67
N ALA A 87 3.61 -7.14 11.62
CA ALA A 87 4.61 -6.09 11.73
C ALA A 87 4.04 -4.78 12.32
N ALA A 88 4.93 -3.82 12.55
CA ALA A 88 4.60 -2.49 13.07
C ALA A 88 4.03 -1.55 11.98
N ILE A 89 3.03 -2.02 11.21
CA ILE A 89 2.22 -1.14 10.35
C ILE A 89 1.16 -0.44 11.20
N ASP A 90 0.83 0.80 10.86
CA ASP A 90 -0.21 1.59 11.53
C ASP A 90 -1.59 1.32 10.94
N ARG A 91 -1.67 1.11 9.61
CA ARG A 91 -2.90 0.71 8.93
C ARG A 91 -2.64 -0.02 7.61
N LEU A 92 -3.65 -0.74 7.15
CA LEU A 92 -3.69 -1.41 5.85
C LEU A 92 -4.74 -0.78 4.92
N VAL A 93 -4.35 -0.51 3.69
CA VAL A 93 -5.27 -0.10 2.61
C VAL A 93 -5.31 -1.23 1.59
N TYR A 94 -6.50 -1.77 1.36
CA TYR A 94 -6.72 -2.71 0.27
C TYR A 94 -7.29 -1.98 -0.95
N VAL A 95 -6.77 -2.32 -2.14
CA VAL A 95 -7.18 -1.74 -3.42
C VAL A 95 -7.50 -2.87 -4.39
N GLY A 96 -8.76 -2.98 -4.80
CA GLY A 96 -9.20 -4.03 -5.73
C GLY A 96 -10.59 -4.60 -5.45
N GLU A 97 -10.82 -5.79 -5.98
CA GLU A 97 -12.11 -6.46 -5.97
C GLU A 97 -12.61 -6.77 -4.54
N PRO A 98 -13.92 -6.57 -4.25
CA PRO A 98 -14.48 -6.73 -2.90
C PRO A 98 -14.30 -8.13 -2.30
N GLY A 99 -14.35 -9.18 -3.13
CA GLY A 99 -14.26 -10.56 -2.65
C GLY A 99 -12.92 -10.88 -1.97
N LEU A 100 -11.82 -10.40 -2.56
CA LEU A 100 -10.49 -10.53 -1.95
C LEU A 100 -10.29 -9.50 -0.82
N GLY A 101 -10.91 -8.32 -0.94
CA GLY A 101 -10.90 -7.31 0.12
C GLY A 101 -11.50 -7.82 1.44
N ALA A 102 -12.59 -8.58 1.38
CA ALA A 102 -13.18 -9.20 2.56
C ALA A 102 -12.22 -10.19 3.24
N GLN A 103 -11.45 -10.97 2.47
CA GLN A 103 -10.46 -11.90 3.01
C GLN A 103 -9.30 -11.16 3.68
N ILE A 104 -8.77 -10.12 3.04
CA ILE A 104 -7.69 -9.30 3.59
C ILE A 104 -8.14 -8.55 4.83
N GLY A 105 -9.36 -8.02 4.81
CA GLY A 105 -9.98 -7.36 5.95
C GLY A 105 -10.14 -8.28 7.15
N ALA A 106 -10.48 -9.55 6.93
CA ALA A 106 -10.52 -10.55 8.00
C ALA A 106 -9.14 -10.80 8.62
N ILE A 107 -8.09 -10.90 7.80
CA ILE A 107 -6.70 -11.06 8.27
C ILE A 107 -6.25 -9.84 9.09
N ALA A 108 -6.46 -8.63 8.57
CA ALA A 108 -6.09 -7.39 9.25
C ALA A 108 -6.85 -7.23 10.58
N SER A 109 -8.15 -7.50 10.58
CA SER A 109 -9.00 -7.42 11.78
C SER A 109 -8.58 -8.43 12.84
N ALA A 110 -8.23 -9.66 12.45
CA ALA A 110 -7.72 -10.67 13.38
C ALA A 110 -6.39 -10.26 14.03
N ALA A 111 -5.57 -9.49 13.32
CA ALA A 111 -4.32 -8.92 13.83
C ALA A 111 -4.51 -7.58 14.58
N GLY A 112 -5.75 -7.09 14.72
CA GLY A 112 -6.04 -5.80 15.36
C GLY A 112 -5.53 -4.58 14.57
N LYS A 113 -5.28 -4.73 13.27
CA LYS A 113 -4.78 -3.65 12.41
C LYS A 113 -5.95 -2.88 11.80
N PRO A 114 -6.00 -1.54 11.94
CA PRO A 114 -6.94 -0.70 11.21
C PRO A 114 -6.80 -0.93 9.71
N TRP A 115 -7.93 -1.10 9.01
CA TRP A 115 -7.90 -1.31 7.57
C TRP A 115 -9.07 -0.63 6.86
N THR A 116 -8.84 -0.26 5.60
CA THR A 116 -9.86 0.32 4.73
C THR A 116 -9.75 -0.26 3.32
N THR A 117 -10.86 -0.26 2.59
CA THR A 117 -10.89 -0.49 1.15
C THR A 117 -10.86 0.86 0.42
N GLN A 118 -10.15 0.91 -0.70
CA GLN A 118 -10.25 1.98 -1.68
C GLN A 118 -10.73 1.36 -3.01
N ASP A 119 -11.66 2.06 -3.66
CA ASP A 119 -12.06 1.73 -5.02
C ASP A 119 -10.90 2.07 -5.97
N ALA A 120 -10.60 1.15 -6.90
CA ALA A 120 -9.47 1.25 -7.82
C ALA A 120 -9.85 1.92 -9.15
#